data_AF-A0A7Y5ESD7-F1
#
_entry.id   AF-A0A7Y5ESD7-F1
#
_cell.length_a   1.000
_cell.length_b   1.000
_cell.length_c   1.000
_cell.angle_alpha   90.00
_cell.angle_beta   90.00
_cell.angle_gamma   90.00
#
_symmetry.space_group_name_H-M   'P 1'
#
loop_
_entity.id
_entity.type
_entity.pdbx_description
1 polymer ?
#
loop_
_entity_poly.entity_id
_entity_poly.type
_entity_poly.pdbx_seq_one_letter_code
_entity_poly.pdbx_strand_id
1 'polypeptide(L)'
;MGAELRVLQSTTAEDIQPSLSPNGDWLAYTSNLKSSNQPQIWTVNTSGTLPTQLREGESPCVSIDGEKIVFSRTDNNHSYNRNDTIIKPKQIWIMNKDGSGETQISQNTDYDISNPRWSPDGKWIIYSCDKAKDNKGRNNYDIWCIKSDGTSETQLTTNGSVDDCPYWGIDGFVYFRSNRGGFWNIWRVVPILPN
;
A
#
# COMPACT_ATOMS: atom_id res chain seq x y z
N MET A 1 -21.36 -3.74 27.76
CA MET A 1 -20.14 -4.58 27.75
C MET A 1 -19.10 -3.82 26.95
N GLY A 2 -18.00 -3.38 27.57
CA GLY A 2 -16.89 -2.74 26.85
C GLY A 2 -16.02 -3.81 26.20
N ALA A 3 -15.48 -3.51 25.02
CA ALA A 3 -14.51 -4.39 24.36
C ALA A 3 -13.24 -4.49 25.21
N GLU A 4 -12.70 -5.71 25.35
CA GLU A 4 -11.40 -5.92 25.99
C GLU A 4 -10.29 -5.43 25.05
N LEU A 5 -9.49 -4.47 25.51
CA LEU A 5 -8.35 -3.95 24.77
C LEU A 5 -7.09 -4.74 25.13
N ARG A 6 -6.46 -5.35 24.12
CA ARG A 6 -5.19 -6.07 24.29
C ARG A 6 -4.14 -5.56 23.31
N VAL A 7 -2.99 -5.19 23.85
CA VAL A 7 -1.80 -4.88 23.06
C VAL A 7 -1.18 -6.19 22.57
N LEU A 8 -0.93 -6.31 21.25
CA LEU A 8 -0.27 -7.48 20.67
C LEU A 8 1.26 -7.42 20.83
N GLN A 9 1.84 -6.22 20.81
CA GLN A 9 3.27 -5.98 21.07
C GLN A 9 3.48 -4.65 21.78
N SER A 10 4.33 -4.65 22.81
CA SER A 10 4.74 -3.44 23.53
C SER A 10 6.20 -3.14 23.19
N THR A 11 6.42 -2.36 22.14
CA THR A 11 7.75 -1.87 21.75
C THR A 11 7.81 -0.35 21.87
N THR A 12 8.97 0.26 21.61
CA THR A 12 9.10 1.73 21.48
C THR A 12 8.83 2.23 20.05
N ALA A 13 8.40 1.34 19.16
CA ALA A 13 8.06 1.63 17.77
C ALA A 13 6.68 2.25 17.65
N GLU A 14 6.44 2.93 16.53
CA GLU A 14 5.09 3.27 16.09
C GLU A 14 4.63 2.20 15.09
N ASP A 15 3.65 1.39 15.48
CA ASP A 15 3.12 0.29 14.68
C ASP A 15 1.80 0.71 14.01
N ILE A 16 1.77 0.71 12.68
CA ILE A 16 0.68 1.27 11.87
C ILE A 16 0.29 0.34 10.72
N GLN A 17 -0.86 0.64 10.10
CA GLN A 17 -1.35 0.00 8.87
C GLN A 17 -1.42 -1.54 8.96
N PRO A 18 -2.13 -2.11 9.95
CA PRO A 18 -2.27 -3.56 10.05
C PRO A 18 -3.08 -4.12 8.88
N SER A 19 -2.71 -5.31 8.43
CA SER A 19 -3.44 -6.11 7.45
C SER A 19 -3.56 -7.55 7.95
N LEU A 20 -4.79 -7.93 8.27
CA LEU A 20 -5.13 -9.25 8.81
C LEU A 20 -5.10 -10.30 7.69
N SER A 21 -4.64 -11.50 8.01
CA SER A 21 -4.78 -12.66 7.14
C SER A 21 -6.25 -13.07 6.99
N PRO A 22 -6.65 -13.69 5.87
CA PRO A 22 -8.05 -14.07 5.64
C PRO A 22 -8.63 -15.01 6.70
N ASN A 23 -7.80 -15.89 7.29
CA ASN A 23 -8.19 -16.78 8.39
C ASN A 23 -8.15 -16.11 9.77
N GLY A 24 -7.61 -14.89 9.91
CA GLY A 24 -7.53 -14.16 11.17
C GLY A 24 -6.44 -14.63 12.14
N ASP A 25 -5.56 -15.55 11.74
CA ASP A 25 -4.55 -16.13 12.63
C ASP A 25 -3.29 -15.28 12.77
N TRP A 26 -3.02 -14.40 11.79
CA TRP A 26 -1.86 -13.52 11.80
C TRP A 26 -2.16 -12.20 11.09
N LEU A 27 -1.31 -11.21 11.29
CA LEU A 27 -1.38 -9.95 10.53
C LEU A 27 0.01 -9.47 10.15
N ALA A 28 0.10 -8.75 9.04
CA ALA A 28 1.24 -7.93 8.68
C ALA A 28 1.00 -6.47 9.12
N TYR A 29 2.05 -5.75 9.49
CA TYR A 29 1.96 -4.33 9.87
C TYR A 29 3.27 -3.61 9.56
N THR A 30 3.21 -2.29 9.52
CA THR A 30 4.40 -1.43 9.42
C THR A 30 4.88 -1.08 10.82
N SER A 31 6.17 -1.28 11.10
CA SER A 31 6.81 -0.83 12.34
C SER A 31 7.85 0.25 12.06
N ASN A 32 7.66 1.42 12.64
CA ASN A 32 8.61 2.53 12.59
C ASN A 32 9.51 2.49 13.83
N LEU A 33 10.56 1.66 13.77
CA LEU A 33 11.54 1.55 14.84
C LEU A 33 12.40 2.81 14.94
N LYS A 34 12.56 3.36 16.16
CA LYS A 34 13.48 4.50 16.41
C LYS A 34 14.95 4.20 16.04
N SER A 35 15.32 2.93 15.99
CA SER A 35 16.66 2.47 15.61
C SER A 35 16.85 2.28 14.11
N SER A 36 15.80 2.44 13.29
CA SER A 36 15.83 2.27 11.84
C SER A 36 15.50 3.59 11.15
N ASN A 37 16.18 3.88 10.05
CA ASN A 37 15.87 5.03 9.19
C ASN A 37 14.84 4.70 8.11
N GLN A 38 14.35 3.46 8.06
CA GLN A 38 13.33 2.99 7.12
C GLN A 38 12.22 2.24 7.87
N PRO A 39 10.95 2.38 7.44
CA PRO A 39 9.87 1.53 7.91
C PRO A 39 10.17 0.04 7.66
N GLN A 40 9.61 -0.83 8.48
CA GLN A 40 9.78 -2.27 8.35
C GLN A 40 8.44 -3.00 8.30
N ILE A 41 8.36 -4.04 7.47
CA ILE A 41 7.24 -4.98 7.45
C ILE A 41 7.49 -6.07 8.49
N TRP A 42 6.55 -6.19 9.41
CA TRP A 42 6.53 -7.22 10.44
C TRP A 42 5.27 -8.07 10.34
N THR A 43 5.36 -9.31 10.81
CA THR A 43 4.21 -10.19 11.03
C THR A 43 4.13 -10.63 12.48
N VAL A 44 2.92 -10.93 12.93
CA VAL A 44 2.66 -11.47 14.26
C VAL A 44 1.41 -12.35 14.22
N ASN A 45 1.39 -13.41 15.02
CA ASN A 45 0.14 -14.14 15.27
C ASN A 45 -0.84 -13.23 16.03
N THR A 46 -2.14 -13.35 15.76
CA THR A 46 -3.17 -12.56 16.45
C THR A 46 -3.29 -12.88 17.94
N SER A 47 -2.71 -13.99 18.39
CA SER A 47 -2.48 -14.30 19.81
C SER A 47 -1.40 -13.44 20.49
N GLY A 48 -0.65 -12.62 19.71
CA GLY A 48 0.46 -11.80 20.18
C GLY A 48 1.82 -12.52 20.21
N THR A 49 1.94 -13.65 19.51
CA THR A 49 3.16 -14.50 19.53
C THR A 49 3.90 -14.46 18.20
N LEU A 50 5.17 -14.91 18.22
CA LEU A 50 6.05 -15.03 17.05
C LEU A 50 6.20 -13.76 16.19
N PRO A 51 6.53 -12.61 16.80
CA PRO A 51 6.82 -11.40 16.05
C PRO A 51 8.02 -11.63 15.12
N THR A 52 7.84 -11.42 13.82
CA THR A 52 8.89 -11.66 12.81
C THR A 52 9.06 -10.44 11.93
N GLN A 53 10.25 -9.85 11.92
CA GLN A 53 10.61 -8.85 10.91
C GLN A 53 10.83 -9.56 9.58
N LEU A 54 10.16 -9.10 8.52
CA LEU A 54 10.35 -9.64 7.17
C LEU A 54 11.36 -8.81 6.38
N ARG A 55 11.07 -7.53 6.12
CA ARG A 55 11.86 -6.65 5.23
C ARG A 55 11.69 -5.18 5.57
N GLU A 56 12.50 -4.32 4.95
CA GLU A 56 12.20 -2.88 4.85
C GLU A 56 10.97 -2.65 3.97
N GLY A 57 10.12 -1.70 4.32
CA GLY A 57 8.91 -1.37 3.60
C GLY A 57 7.77 -0.94 4.53
N GLU A 58 6.66 -0.52 3.93
CA GLU A 58 5.47 -0.02 4.62
C GLU A 58 4.17 -0.38 3.89
N SER A 59 3.04 -0.06 4.53
CA SER A 59 1.69 -0.24 3.99
C SER A 59 1.37 -1.67 3.52
N PRO A 60 1.70 -2.72 4.30
CA PRO A 60 1.47 -4.09 3.86
C PRO A 60 -0.01 -4.39 3.65
N CYS A 61 -0.29 -5.25 2.68
CA CYS A 61 -1.60 -5.85 2.49
C CYS A 61 -1.43 -7.35 2.19
N VAL A 62 -2.00 -8.18 3.06
CA VAL A 62 -2.06 -9.63 2.88
C VAL A 62 -3.04 -9.95 1.74
N SER A 63 -2.67 -10.90 0.87
CA SER A 63 -3.52 -11.39 -0.21
C SER A 63 -4.73 -12.17 0.31
N ILE A 64 -5.76 -12.30 -0.53
CA ILE A 64 -7.02 -12.97 -0.17
C ILE A 64 -6.87 -14.46 0.15
N ASP A 65 -5.78 -15.09 -0.32
CA ASP A 65 -5.40 -16.46 0.00
C ASP A 65 -4.48 -16.56 1.23
N GLY A 66 -3.96 -15.43 1.73
CA GLY A 66 -3.06 -15.39 2.87
C GLY A 66 -1.63 -15.83 2.58
N GLU A 67 -1.23 -16.02 1.32
CA GLU A 67 0.10 -16.53 0.99
C GLU A 67 1.12 -15.43 0.62
N LYS A 68 0.63 -14.25 0.22
CA LYS A 68 1.47 -13.14 -0.23
C LYS A 68 1.18 -11.85 0.51
N ILE A 69 2.16 -10.96 0.51
CA ILE A 69 2.08 -9.61 1.05
C ILE A 69 2.51 -8.66 -0.06
N VAL A 70 1.64 -7.71 -0.41
CA VAL A 70 2.03 -6.53 -1.22
C VAL A 70 2.38 -5.39 -0.28
N PHE A 71 3.42 -4.63 -0.61
CA PHE A 71 3.90 -3.51 0.21
C PHE A 71 4.63 -2.48 -0.65
N SER A 72 4.84 -1.28 -0.12
CA SER A 72 5.69 -0.28 -0.74
C SER A 72 7.06 -0.22 -0.06
N ARG A 73 8.13 0.00 -0.83
CA ARG A 73 9.49 0.13 -0.31
C ARG A 73 10.24 1.24 -1.02
N THR A 74 10.98 2.05 -0.26
CA THR A 74 11.89 3.08 -0.78
C THR A 74 12.96 2.45 -1.67
N ASP A 75 13.11 2.96 -2.89
CA ASP A 75 14.22 2.63 -3.76
C ASP A 75 15.42 3.53 -3.44
N ASN A 76 16.49 2.92 -2.90
CA ASN A 76 17.69 3.65 -2.52
C ASN A 76 18.66 3.92 -3.68
N ASN A 77 18.40 3.34 -4.86
CA ASN A 77 19.28 3.46 -6.03
C ASN A 77 18.86 4.59 -6.97
N HIS A 78 17.62 5.06 -6.88
CA HIS A 78 17.10 6.17 -7.66
C HIS A 78 16.81 7.37 -6.78
N SER A 79 16.88 8.56 -7.38
CA SER A 79 16.36 9.77 -6.76
C SER A 79 15.93 10.76 -7.83
N TYR A 80 14.98 11.62 -7.48
CA TYR A 80 14.49 12.68 -8.34
C TYR A 80 14.33 13.98 -7.54
N ASN A 81 14.35 15.11 -8.24
CA ASN A 81 14.16 16.41 -7.61
C ASN A 81 12.67 16.78 -7.62
N ARG A 82 12.14 17.16 -6.46
CA ARG A 82 10.81 17.75 -6.30
C ARG A 82 10.94 19.02 -5.47
N ASN A 83 10.71 20.18 -6.10
CA ASN A 83 10.78 21.49 -5.44
C ASN A 83 12.09 21.68 -4.66
N ASP A 84 13.24 21.49 -5.31
CA ASP A 84 14.59 21.60 -4.74
C ASP A 84 14.92 20.58 -3.63
N THR A 85 14.06 19.57 -3.45
CA THR A 85 14.30 18.46 -2.52
C THR A 85 14.62 17.19 -3.30
N ILE A 86 15.70 16.50 -2.92
CA ILE A 86 16.02 15.18 -3.46
C ILE A 86 15.18 14.13 -2.73
N ILE A 87 14.34 13.43 -3.49
CA ILE A 87 13.43 12.40 -2.99
C ILE A 87 13.85 11.05 -3.56
N LYS A 88 13.77 10.01 -2.74
CA LYS A 88 13.89 8.61 -3.17
C LYS A 88 12.49 8.08 -3.48
N PRO A 89 12.21 7.60 -4.70
CA PRO A 89 10.90 7.08 -5.05
C PRO A 89 10.62 5.79 -4.27
N LYS A 90 9.35 5.45 -4.11
CA LYS A 90 8.93 4.14 -3.63
C LYS A 90 8.58 3.23 -4.81
N GLN A 91 8.67 1.93 -4.57
CA GLN A 91 8.25 0.87 -5.49
C GLN A 91 7.24 -0.05 -4.79
N ILE A 92 6.38 -0.71 -5.57
CA ILE A 92 5.50 -1.76 -5.11
C ILE A 92 6.23 -3.09 -5.23
N TRP A 93 6.20 -3.86 -4.16
CA TRP A 93 6.81 -5.15 -4.03
C TRP A 93 5.80 -6.18 -3.56
N ILE A 94 6.01 -7.43 -3.97
CA ILE A 94 5.29 -8.59 -3.47
C ILE A 94 6.32 -9.55 -2.89
N MET A 95 5.98 -10.18 -1.76
CA MET A 95 6.73 -11.30 -1.19
C MET A 95 5.77 -12.37 -0.66
N ASN A 96 6.29 -13.57 -0.38
CA ASN A 96 5.57 -14.60 0.35
C ASN A 96 5.41 -14.19 1.82
N LYS A 97 4.45 -14.80 2.53
CA LYS A 97 4.19 -14.52 3.97
C LYS A 97 5.39 -14.74 4.89
N ASP A 98 6.35 -15.57 4.48
CA ASP A 98 7.61 -15.84 5.19
C ASP A 98 8.76 -14.89 4.79
N GLY A 99 8.51 -13.93 3.90
CA GLY A 99 9.48 -12.97 3.38
C GLY A 99 10.35 -13.48 2.23
N SER A 100 10.13 -14.71 1.74
CA SER A 100 10.81 -15.23 0.54
C SER A 100 10.13 -14.76 -0.75
N GLY A 101 10.76 -15.05 -1.91
CA GLY A 101 10.12 -14.85 -3.23
C GLY A 101 9.85 -13.39 -3.61
N GLU A 102 10.66 -12.46 -3.09
CA GLU A 102 10.45 -11.04 -3.29
C GLU A 102 10.55 -10.63 -4.77
N THR A 103 9.57 -9.87 -5.25
CA THR A 103 9.48 -9.38 -6.64
C THR A 103 9.02 -7.93 -6.66
N GLN A 104 9.75 -7.07 -7.37
CA GLN A 104 9.32 -5.70 -7.67
C GLN A 104 8.33 -5.72 -8.83
N ILE A 105 7.19 -5.03 -8.71
CA ILE A 105 6.19 -5.00 -9.78
C ILE A 105 6.00 -3.63 -10.43
N SER A 106 6.40 -2.54 -9.78
CA SER A 106 6.39 -1.20 -10.39
C SER A 106 7.77 -0.77 -10.87
N GLN A 107 7.82 0.14 -11.84
CA GLN A 107 9.07 0.77 -12.33
C GLN A 107 8.94 2.29 -12.24
N ASN A 108 8.96 2.80 -11.01
CA ASN A 108 8.76 4.22 -10.71
C ASN A 108 10.08 4.96 -10.49
N THR A 109 10.34 6.03 -11.24
CA THR A 109 11.58 6.81 -11.11
C THR A 109 11.36 8.19 -10.49
N ASP A 110 10.20 8.80 -10.71
CA ASP A 110 10.01 10.25 -10.55
C ASP A 110 8.74 10.65 -9.77
N TYR A 111 8.04 9.67 -9.21
CA TYR A 111 6.75 9.87 -8.54
C TYR A 111 6.75 9.29 -7.14
N ASP A 112 5.81 9.73 -6.33
CA ASP A 112 5.53 9.08 -5.05
C ASP A 112 4.37 8.10 -5.21
N ILE A 113 4.50 6.94 -4.57
CA ILE A 113 3.50 5.88 -4.59
C ILE A 113 3.28 5.36 -3.17
N SER A 114 2.05 4.98 -2.87
CA SER A 114 1.74 4.48 -1.53
C SER A 114 0.47 3.62 -1.49
N ASN A 115 0.26 2.97 -0.35
CA ASN A 115 -0.98 2.27 0.00
C ASN A 115 -1.39 1.16 -1.01
N PRO A 116 -0.48 0.23 -1.39
CA PRO A 116 -0.86 -0.83 -2.32
C PRO A 116 -1.84 -1.83 -1.68
N ARG A 117 -2.86 -2.26 -2.42
CA ARG A 117 -3.86 -3.24 -1.98
C ARG A 117 -4.17 -4.26 -3.07
N TRP A 118 -4.34 -5.52 -2.66
CA TRP A 118 -4.78 -6.59 -3.55
C TRP A 118 -6.21 -6.39 -4.03
N SER A 119 -6.47 -6.80 -5.27
CA SER A 119 -7.82 -7.11 -5.73
C SER A 119 -8.35 -8.40 -5.06
N PRO A 120 -9.68 -8.55 -4.94
CA PRO A 120 -10.34 -9.76 -4.46
C PRO A 120 -9.95 -11.06 -5.17
N ASP A 121 -9.55 -10.98 -6.45
CA ASP A 121 -9.14 -12.13 -7.26
C ASP A 121 -7.62 -12.38 -7.24
N GLY A 122 -6.86 -11.55 -6.52
CA GLY A 122 -5.40 -11.66 -6.40
C GLY A 122 -4.62 -11.36 -7.68
N LYS A 123 -5.26 -10.84 -8.74
CA LYS A 123 -4.60 -10.58 -10.04
C LYS A 123 -4.09 -9.16 -10.19
N TRP A 124 -4.60 -8.23 -9.39
CA TRP A 124 -4.35 -6.81 -9.53
C TRP A 124 -3.97 -6.19 -8.20
N ILE A 125 -3.19 -5.11 -8.28
CA ILE A 125 -2.84 -4.25 -7.16
C ILE A 125 -3.30 -2.84 -7.47
N ILE A 126 -4.07 -2.22 -6.58
CA ILE A 126 -4.35 -0.78 -6.62
C ILE A 126 -3.43 -0.03 -5.67
N TYR A 127 -3.11 1.22 -6.00
CA TYR A 127 -2.24 2.09 -5.21
C TYR A 127 -2.51 3.55 -5.56
N SER A 128 -2.07 4.45 -4.68
CA SER A 128 -2.02 5.89 -4.97
C SER A 128 -0.71 6.23 -5.64
N CYS A 129 -0.73 7.05 -6.68
CA CYS A 129 0.47 7.55 -7.37
C CYS A 129 0.28 8.97 -7.86
N ASP A 130 1.29 9.84 -7.66
CA ASP A 130 1.23 11.25 -8.06
C ASP A 130 1.70 11.54 -9.50
N LYS A 131 1.81 10.48 -10.32
CA LYS A 131 2.14 10.55 -11.76
C LYS A 131 1.09 11.24 -12.62
N ALA A 132 -0.16 11.27 -12.16
CA ALA A 132 -1.24 11.95 -12.87
C ALA A 132 -1.11 13.47 -12.81
N LYS A 133 -1.89 14.17 -13.63
CA LYS A 133 -1.90 15.64 -13.69
C LYS A 133 -3.25 16.21 -13.29
N ASP A 134 -3.25 17.24 -12.47
CA ASP A 134 -4.44 18.05 -12.21
C ASP A 134 -4.78 18.93 -13.42
N ASN A 135 -5.90 19.66 -13.34
CA ASN A 135 -6.36 20.59 -14.37
C ASN A 135 -5.39 21.78 -14.63
N LYS A 136 -4.32 21.91 -13.84
CA LYS A 136 -3.27 22.92 -13.99
C LYS A 136 -1.93 22.30 -14.43
N GLY A 137 -1.91 21.01 -14.78
CA GLY A 137 -0.70 20.31 -15.22
C GLY A 137 0.29 19.96 -14.11
N ARG A 138 -0.12 20.02 -12.83
CA ARG A 138 0.72 19.68 -11.67
C ARG A 138 0.53 18.21 -11.28
N ASN A 139 1.55 17.58 -10.69
CA ASN A 139 1.44 16.22 -10.16
C ASN A 139 0.24 16.11 -9.19
N ASN A 140 -0.55 15.07 -9.35
CA ASN A 140 -1.77 14.81 -8.59
C ASN A 140 -1.85 13.33 -8.24
N TYR A 141 -2.18 13.01 -6.98
CA TYR A 141 -2.46 11.63 -6.63
C TYR A 141 -3.79 11.19 -7.24
N ASP A 142 -3.71 10.13 -8.01
CA ASP A 142 -4.85 9.36 -8.48
C ASP A 142 -4.70 7.91 -8.05
N ILE A 143 -5.77 7.13 -8.17
CA ILE A 143 -5.73 5.70 -7.97
C ILE A 143 -5.30 5.03 -9.28
N TRP A 144 -4.26 4.22 -9.18
CA TRP A 144 -3.71 3.41 -10.26
C TRP A 144 -3.87 1.94 -9.94
N CYS A 145 -3.79 1.12 -10.98
CA CYS A 145 -3.93 -0.33 -10.92
C CYS A 145 -2.88 -1.00 -11.80
N ILE A 146 -2.27 -2.08 -11.33
CA ILE A 146 -1.26 -2.86 -12.06
C ILE A 146 -1.51 -4.35 -11.86
N LYS A 147 -1.21 -5.20 -12.84
CA LYS A 147 -1.27 -6.66 -12.65
C LYS A 147 -0.21 -7.08 -11.63
N SER A 148 -0.47 -8.17 -10.90
CA SER A 148 0.45 -8.71 -9.90
C SER A 148 1.78 -9.22 -10.48
N ASP A 149 1.88 -9.34 -11.81
CA ASP A 149 3.11 -9.63 -12.55
C ASP A 149 3.88 -8.38 -12.99
N GLY A 150 3.37 -7.18 -12.68
CA GLY A 150 3.96 -5.89 -13.05
C GLY A 150 3.55 -5.36 -14.42
N THR A 151 2.64 -6.04 -15.13
CA THR A 151 2.16 -5.59 -16.45
C THR A 151 0.85 -4.81 -16.36
N SER A 152 0.41 -4.26 -17.49
CA SER A 152 -0.92 -3.64 -17.65
C SER A 152 -1.25 -2.53 -16.63
N GLU A 153 -0.27 -1.69 -16.26
CA GLU A 153 -0.52 -0.49 -15.45
C GLU A 153 -1.59 0.40 -16.12
N THR A 154 -2.61 0.80 -15.37
CA THR A 154 -3.69 1.67 -15.83
C THR A 154 -4.12 2.63 -14.71
N GLN A 155 -4.56 3.83 -15.11
CA GLN A 155 -5.12 4.83 -14.20
C GLN A 155 -6.62 4.60 -14.02
N LEU A 156 -7.11 4.57 -12.78
CA LEU A 156 -8.53 4.36 -12.46
C LEU A 156 -9.32 5.66 -12.22
N THR A 157 -8.65 6.72 -11.77
CA THR A 157 -9.29 8.02 -11.49
C THR A 157 -8.58 9.14 -12.26
N THR A 158 -9.34 10.10 -12.82
CA THR A 158 -8.81 11.14 -13.72
C THR A 158 -9.42 12.52 -13.50
N ASN A 159 -10.00 12.74 -12.31
CA ASN A 159 -10.88 13.88 -12.05
C ASN A 159 -10.14 15.18 -11.66
N GLY A 160 -8.81 15.13 -11.55
CA GLY A 160 -7.96 16.26 -11.19
C GLY A 160 -8.02 16.67 -9.71
N SER A 161 -8.79 15.95 -8.89
CA SER A 161 -8.75 16.04 -7.42
C SER A 161 -7.79 14.98 -6.86
N VAL A 162 -7.38 15.14 -5.61
CA VAL A 162 -6.47 14.19 -4.95
C VAL A 162 -7.27 12.98 -4.50
N ASP A 163 -6.89 11.81 -4.99
CA ASP A 163 -7.48 10.51 -4.63
C ASP A 163 -6.41 9.63 -3.96
N ASP A 164 -6.63 9.22 -2.70
CA ASP A 164 -5.66 8.46 -1.90
C ASP A 164 -6.28 7.36 -1.00
N CYS A 165 -5.41 6.60 -0.32
CA CYS A 165 -5.79 5.49 0.58
C CYS A 165 -6.81 4.50 -0.03
N PRO A 166 -6.51 3.89 -1.19
CA PRO A 166 -7.43 3.00 -1.86
C PRO A 166 -7.68 1.70 -1.08
N TYR A 167 -8.85 1.11 -1.30
CA TYR A 167 -9.25 -0.21 -0.81
C TYR A 167 -10.12 -0.91 -1.85
N TRP A 168 -9.74 -2.12 -2.25
CA TRP A 168 -10.54 -2.92 -3.18
C TRP A 168 -11.51 -3.81 -2.38
N GLY A 169 -12.79 -3.49 -2.45
CA GLY A 169 -13.83 -4.27 -1.80
C GLY A 169 -14.09 -5.58 -2.52
N ILE A 170 -14.52 -6.60 -1.76
CA ILE A 170 -14.96 -7.89 -2.31
C ILE A 170 -16.22 -7.76 -3.19
N ASP A 171 -16.91 -6.62 -3.08
CA ASP A 171 -18.04 -6.20 -3.92
C ASP A 171 -17.61 -5.72 -5.32
N GLY A 172 -16.30 -5.69 -5.58
CA GLY A 172 -15.72 -5.29 -6.87
C GLY A 172 -15.49 -3.79 -7.01
N PHE A 173 -15.89 -2.96 -6.04
CA PHE A 173 -15.62 -1.52 -6.07
C PHE A 173 -14.25 -1.20 -5.49
N VAL A 174 -13.66 -0.12 -6.00
CA VAL A 174 -12.50 0.52 -5.36
C VAL A 174 -13.00 1.72 -4.56
N TYR A 175 -12.79 1.67 -3.26
CA TYR A 175 -13.07 2.76 -2.31
C TYR A 175 -11.80 3.56 -2.06
N PHE A 176 -11.90 4.87 -1.92
CA PHE A 176 -10.75 5.75 -1.71
C PHE A 176 -11.18 7.05 -1.04
N ARG A 177 -10.23 7.75 -0.42
CA ARG A 177 -10.45 9.09 0.09
C ARG A 177 -10.19 10.10 -1.04
N SER A 178 -11.06 11.09 -1.16
CA SER A 178 -10.90 12.14 -2.16
C SER A 178 -11.38 13.48 -1.62
N ASN A 179 -10.69 14.57 -2.00
CA ASN A 179 -11.14 15.94 -1.73
C ASN A 179 -12.10 16.48 -2.81
N ARG A 180 -12.56 15.62 -3.72
CA ARG A 180 -13.62 15.92 -4.68
C ARG A 180 -14.85 16.42 -3.93
N GLY A 181 -15.35 17.60 -4.32
CA GLY A 181 -16.46 18.28 -3.65
C GLY A 181 -16.03 19.27 -2.55
N GLY A 182 -14.73 19.55 -2.42
CA GLY A 182 -14.19 20.59 -1.52
C GLY A 182 -13.86 20.11 -0.11
N PHE A 183 -14.20 18.86 0.22
CA PHE A 183 -13.91 18.23 1.51
C PHE A 183 -13.45 16.79 1.30
N TRP A 184 -12.63 16.29 2.22
CA TRP A 184 -12.16 14.90 2.23
C TRP A 184 -13.29 13.95 2.60
N ASN A 185 -13.76 13.16 1.63
CA ASN A 185 -14.82 12.17 1.80
C ASN A 185 -14.38 10.82 1.24
N ILE A 186 -15.14 9.77 1.54
CA ILE A 186 -14.96 8.45 0.93
C ILE A 186 -15.77 8.38 -0.37
N TRP A 187 -15.09 8.02 -1.44
CA TRP A 187 -15.65 7.82 -2.77
C TRP A 187 -15.42 6.38 -3.22
N ARG A 188 -16.14 5.96 -4.26
CA ARG A 188 -15.91 4.67 -4.91
C ARG A 188 -15.98 4.77 -6.43
N VAL A 189 -15.34 3.82 -7.10
CA VAL A 189 -15.39 3.65 -8.56
C VAL A 189 -15.48 2.17 -8.92
N VAL A 190 -16.08 1.85 -10.07
CA VAL A 190 -15.98 0.52 -10.68
C VAL A 190 -14.67 0.51 -11.49
N PRO A 191 -13.70 -0.37 -11.16
CA PRO A 191 -12.43 -0.42 -11.89
C PRO A 191 -12.66 -0.93 -13.31
N ILE A 192 -12.20 -0.17 -14.31
CA ILE A 192 -12.18 -0.59 -15.70
C ILE A 192 -10.77 -1.11 -16.00
N LEU A 193 -10.62 -2.42 -16.05
CA LEU A 193 -9.33 -3.10 -16.19
C LEU A 193 -9.10 -3.50 -17.65
N PRO A 194 -7.86 -3.37 -18.17
CA PRO A 194 -7.53 -3.90 -19.47
C PRO A 194 -7.54 -5.44 -19.45
N ASN A 195 -7.82 -6.04 -20.60
CA ASN A 195 -7.88 -7.49 -20.78
C ASN A 195 -6.53 -8.19 -20.48
#